data_AF-A0A7X8ID78-F1
#
_entry.id   AF-A0A7X8ID78-F1
#
_cell.length_a   1.000
_cell.length_b   1.000
_cell.length_c   1.000
_cell.angle_alpha   90.00
_cell.angle_beta   90.00
_cell.angle_gamma   90.00
#
_symmetry.space_group_name_H-M   'P 1'
#
loop_
_entity.id
_entity.type
_entity.pdbx_description
1 polymer ?
#
loop_
_entity_poly.entity_id
_entity_poly.type
_entity_poly.pdbx_seq_one_letter_code
_entity_poly.pdbx_strand_id
1 'polypeptide(L)' 'MEFIKANIEWIFSGIGVFIIGFFITRHIIKKKTVKQKIGDNSAGIQVGGNFNIGVKDESKDRK' A
#
# COMPACT_ATOMS: atom_id res chain seq x y z
N MET A 1 11.26 29.42 18.68
CA MET A 1 10.46 30.18 17.70
C MET A 1 11.31 30.86 16.62
N GLU A 2 12.55 31.28 16.93
CA GLU A 2 13.40 31.99 15.96
C GLU A 2 13.86 31.13 14.78
N PHE A 3 14.18 29.85 15.01
CA PHE A 3 14.58 28.93 13.94
C PHE A 3 13.51 28.78 12.84
N ILE A 4 12.24 28.67 13.23
CA ILE A 4 11.13 28.54 12.27
C ILE A 4 10.96 29.85 11.48
N LYS A 5 11.08 31.00 12.16
CA LYS A 5 11.01 32.31 11.50
C LYS A 5 12.17 32.51 10.50
N ALA A 6 13.38 32.09 10.86
CA ALA A 6 14.55 32.20 10.00
C ALA A 6 14.52 31.27 8.78
N ASN A 7 13.75 30.17 8.83
CA ASN A 7 13.69 29.17 7.76
C ASN A 7 12.30 29.11 7.08
N ILE A 8 11.42 30.08 7.37
CA ILE A 8 10.02 30.09 6.89
C ILE A 8 9.93 30.03 5.36
N GLU A 9 10.76 30.81 4.67
CA GLU A 9 10.81 30.87 3.20
C GLU A 9 11.27 29.54 2.61
N TRP A 10 12.25 28.90 3.24
CA TRP A 10 12.73 27.58 2.82
C TRP A 10 11.69 26.49 3.07
N ILE A 11 11.02 26.48 4.24
CA ILE A 11 9.99 25.50 4.61
C ILE A 11 8.80 25.56 3.63
N PHE A 12 8.34 26.77 3.28
CA PHE A 12 7.22 26.97 2.36
C PHE A 12 7.62 27.13 0.89
N SER A 13 8.90 26.97 0.57
CA SER A 13 9.35 26.85 -0.83
C SER A 13 8.84 25.55 -1.45
N GLY A 14 8.76 25.49 -2.79
CA GLY A 14 8.34 24.28 -3.49
C GLY A 14 9.16 23.04 -3.12
N ILE A 15 10.48 23.20 -2.91
CA ILE A 15 11.35 22.10 -2.49
C ILE A 15 11.18 21.73 -1.01
N GLY A 16 10.95 22.71 -0.14
CA GLY A 16 10.69 22.48 1.29
C GLY A 16 9.39 21.73 1.50
N VAL A 17 8.30 22.18 0.86
CA VAL A 17 7.00 21.51 0.89
C VAL A 17 7.09 20.11 0.27
N PHE A 18 7.86 19.93 -0.80
CA PHE A 18 8.08 18.61 -1.40
C PHE A 18 8.77 17.64 -0.44
N ILE A 19 9.88 18.03 0.20
CA ILE A 19 10.61 17.19 1.14
C ILE A 19 9.73 16.84 2.35
N ILE A 20 9.10 17.84 2.96
CA ILE A 20 8.22 17.64 4.12
C ILE A 20 7.05 16.72 3.75
N GLY A 21 6.40 17.00 2.62
CA GLY A 21 5.31 16.19 2.09
C GLY A 21 5.73 14.75 1.81
N PHE A 22 6.91 14.53 1.25
CA PHE A 22 7.48 13.20 0.97
C PHE A 22 7.69 12.39 2.24
N PHE A 23 8.30 12.97 3.27
CA PHE A 23 8.50 12.27 4.54
C PHE A 23 7.18 11.98 5.25
N ILE A 24 6.25 12.94 5.27
CA ILE A 24 4.93 12.75 5.86
C ILE A 24 4.16 11.63 5.15
N THR A 25 4.10 11.66 3.81
CA THR A 25 3.40 10.63 3.03
C THR A 25 4.07 9.26 3.15
N ARG A 26 5.39 9.18 3.20
CA ARG A 26 6.11 7.92 3.43
C ARG A 26 5.71 7.25 4.75
N HIS A 27 5.44 8.02 5.80
CA HIS A 27 5.00 7.49 7.10
C HIS A 27 3.49 7.22 7.17
N ILE A 28 2.68 7.95 6.40
CA ILE A 28 1.21 7.82 6.40
C ILE A 28 0.72 6.72 5.46
N ILE A 29 1.44 6.44 4.36
CA ILE A 29 1.13 5.35 3.44
C ILE A 29 1.55 4.02 4.10
N LYS A 30 0.82 3.61 5.14
CA LYS A 30 0.76 2.22 5.55
C LYS A 30 0.13 1.44 4.40
N LYS A 31 0.56 0.19 4.18
CA LYS A 31 -0.05 -0.73 3.21
C LYS A 31 -1.56 -0.76 3.45
N LYS A 32 -2.34 0.02 2.69
CA LYS A 32 -3.79 -0.10 2.69
C LYS A 32 -4.07 -1.47 2.10
N THR A 33 -4.66 -2.37 2.88
CA THR A 33 -5.27 -3.57 2.32
C THR A 33 -6.30 -3.10 1.31
N VAL A 34 -5.96 -3.19 0.03
CA VAL A 34 -6.83 -2.78 -1.08
C VAL A 34 -8.08 -3.63 -0.97
N LYS A 35 -9.24 -3.08 -0.59
CA LYS A 35 -10.47 -3.88 -0.56
C LYS A 35 -10.82 -4.27 -1.99
N GLN A 36 -10.52 -5.51 -2.37
CA GLN A 36 -10.88 -6.04 -3.67
C GLN A 36 -12.40 -6.21 -3.72
N LYS A 37 -13.05 -5.63 -4.73
CA LYS A 37 -14.48 -5.85 -4.96
C LYS A 37 -14.63 -7.21 -5.64
N ILE A 38 -15.31 -8.15 -4.99
CA ILE A 38 -15.63 -9.48 -5.52
C ILE A 38 -17.14 -9.57 -5.72
N GLY A 39 -17.57 -10.14 -6.84
CA GLY A 39 -18.99 -10.37 -7.14
C GLY A 39 -19.52 -11.63 -6.47
N ASP A 40 -20.85 -11.76 -6.42
CA ASP A 40 -21.58 -12.76 -5.62
C ASP A 40 -21.36 -14.23 -6.00
N ASN A 41 -20.53 -14.53 -7.01
CA ASN A 41 -20.23 -15.90 -7.46
C ASN A 41 -18.75 -16.07 -7.85
N SER A 42 -17.82 -15.50 -7.08
CA SER A 42 -16.38 -15.56 -7.39
C SER A 42 -15.51 -15.76 -6.15
N ALA A 43 -14.46 -16.59 -6.29
CA ALA A 43 -13.47 -16.80 -5.25
C ALA A 43 -12.48 -15.61 -5.23
N GLY A 44 -12.65 -14.74 -4.24
CA GLY A 44 -11.82 -13.57 -4.03
C GLY A 44 -10.56 -13.86 -3.22
N ILE A 45 -9.50 -14.33 -3.87
CA ILE A 45 -8.24 -14.60 -3.18
C ILE A 45 -7.40 -13.31 -3.17
N GLN A 46 -7.41 -12.61 -2.04
CA GLN A 46 -6.52 -11.47 -1.80
C GLN A 46 -5.35 -11.89 -0.91
N VAL A 47 -4.15 -11.88 -1.48
CA VAL A 47 -2.91 -12.25 -0.79
C VAL A 47 -1.95 -11.07 -0.78
N GLY A 48 -1.48 -10.69 0.41
CA GLY A 48 -0.50 -9.60 0.58
C GLY A 48 0.96 -10.02 0.35
N GLY A 49 1.19 -11.23 -0.15
CA GLY A 49 2.48 -11.89 -0.31
C GLY A 49 2.38 -13.10 -1.24
N ASN A 50 3.36 -14.01 -1.21
CA ASN A 50 3.40 -15.16 -2.12
C ASN A 50 2.23 -16.13 -1.86
N PHE A 51 1.62 -16.59 -2.95
CA PHE A 51 0.52 -17.55 -2.91
C PHE A 51 0.82 -18.70 -3.88
N ASN A 52 0.84 -19.91 -3.35
CA ASN A 52 1.00 -21.14 -4.11
C ASN A 52 -0.35 -21.87 -4.13
N ILE A 53 -0.91 -22.06 -5.33
CA ILE A 53 -2.08 -22.91 -5.53
C ILE A 53 -1.61 -24.32 -5.85
N GLY A 54 -1.89 -25.26 -4.94
CA GLY A 54 -1.74 -26.69 -5.21
C GLY A 54 -3.00 -27.17 -5.92
N VAL A 55 -2.91 -27.50 -7.21
CA VAL A 55 -4.00 -28.20 -7.89
C VAL A 55 -4.01 -29.63 -7.37
N LYS A 56 -5.06 -30.02 -6.66
CA LYS A 56 -5.29 -31.43 -6.32
C LYS A 56 -5.80 -32.09 -7.60
N ASP A 57 -4.96 -32.91 -8.21
CA ASP A 57 -5.29 -33.66 -9.41
C ASP A 57 -6.30 -34.77 -9.02
N GLU A 58 -7.60 -34.53 -9.23
CA GLU A 58 -8.69 -35.46 -8.91
C GLU A 58 -8.81 -36.62 -9.91
N SER A 59 -7.79 -36.86 -10.73
CA SER A 59 -7.78 -37.94 -11.73
C SER A 59 -7.55 -39.35 -11.15
N LYS A 60 -7.42 -39.53 -9.82
CA LYS A 60 -7.08 -40.81 -9.18
C LYS A 60 -8.18 -41.49 -8.34
N ASP A 61 -9.43 -41.07 -8.42
CA ASP A 61 -10.54 -41.68 -7.65
C ASP A 61 -11.69 -42.25 -8.50
N ARG A 62 -11.37 -42.76 -9.69
CA ARG A 62 -12.24 -43.72 -10.40
C ARG A 62 -11.59 -45.10 -10.41
N LYS A 63 -11.79 -45.85 -9.32
CA LYS A 63 -11.69 -47.31 -9.30
C LYS A 63 -13.04 -47.93 -9.64
#